data_AF-A0A7S1JQC0-F1
#
_entry.id   AF-A0A7S1JQC0-F1
#
_cell.length_a   1.000
_cell.length_b   1.000
_cell.length_c   1.000
_cell.angle_alpha   90.00
_cell.angle_beta   90.00
_cell.angle_gamma   90.00
#
_symmetry.space_group_name_H-M   'P 1'
#
loop_
_entity.id
_entity.type
_entity.pdbx_description
1 polymer ?
#
loop_
_entity_poly.entity_id
_entity_poly.type
_entity_poly.pdbx_seq_one_letter_code
_entity_poly.pdbx_strand_id
1 'polypeptide(L)'
;GVDLDGIDRSPSALGSKRRNRLSPHTSVGLRLMVSNAFNSGSFREGQWYAFGQFARRKVPKMAPKDISLLLHYFVMAGYNDPALYRLFVHTIKAKSERFGATDIAISMNALSRLPPSQRL
;
A
#
# COMPACT_ATOMS: atom_id res chain seq x y z
N GLY A 1 41.07 54.10 7.75
CA GLY A 1 41.47 52.73 7.35
C GLY A 1 41.26 51.85 8.55
N VAL A 2 40.63 50.69 8.45
CA VAL A 2 40.57 49.74 7.33
C VAL A 2 39.21 49.03 7.36
N ASP A 3 38.62 48.79 6.18
CA ASP A 3 37.47 47.91 5.93
C ASP A 3 37.77 46.46 6.30
N LEU A 4 36.82 45.78 6.94
CA LEU A 4 36.69 44.33 6.94
C LEU A 4 35.21 43.95 6.80
N ASP A 5 34.76 43.98 5.56
CA ASP A 5 33.63 43.21 5.06
C ASP A 5 33.87 41.72 5.31
N GLY A 6 32.92 41.05 5.95
CA GLY A 6 32.98 39.60 6.07
C GLY A 6 32.15 39.00 7.19
N ILE A 7 30.83 39.21 7.20
CA ILE A 7 29.91 38.23 7.80
C ILE A 7 28.71 38.04 6.87
N ASP A 8 28.82 36.97 6.09
CA ASP A 8 27.79 36.24 5.37
C ASP A 8 26.50 36.11 6.21
N ARG A 9 25.42 36.76 5.74
CA ARG A 9 24.06 36.50 6.21
C ARG A 9 23.55 35.24 5.51
N SER A 10 23.99 34.08 5.97
CA SER A 10 23.35 32.80 5.66
C SER A 10 22.07 32.67 6.50
N PRO A 11 20.86 32.70 5.92
CA PRO A 11 19.66 32.29 6.63
C PRO A 11 19.55 30.77 6.53
N SER A 12 19.64 30.15 7.69
CA SER A 12 18.76 29.04 8.06
C SER A 12 19.02 27.71 7.37
N ALA A 13 19.75 26.89 8.12
CA ALA A 13 19.48 25.48 8.30
C ALA A 13 17.96 25.18 8.35
N LEU A 14 17.37 24.94 7.19
CA LEU A 14 16.08 24.27 7.06
C LEU A 14 16.38 22.95 6.36
N GLY A 15 16.67 21.97 7.23
CA GLY A 15 16.84 20.58 6.88
C GLY A 15 15.83 20.20 5.82
N SER A 16 16.36 19.89 4.65
CA SER A 16 15.68 19.27 3.54
C SER A 16 15.09 17.96 4.04
N LYS A 17 13.88 18.05 4.62
CA LYS A 17 12.97 16.93 4.87
C LYS A 17 12.91 16.17 3.56
N ARG A 18 13.67 15.08 3.48
CA ARG A 18 13.54 14.05 2.44
C ARG A 18 12.06 13.72 2.41
N ARG A 19 11.35 14.24 1.40
CA ARG A 19 10.04 13.72 1.04
C ARG A 19 10.33 12.27 0.66
N ASN A 20 10.13 11.35 1.59
CA ASN A 20 10.04 9.93 1.30
C ASN A 20 8.87 9.80 0.33
N ARG A 21 9.15 9.97 -0.97
CA ARG A 21 8.22 9.66 -2.04
C ARG A 21 7.95 8.17 -1.89
N LEU A 22 6.81 7.85 -1.29
CA LEU A 22 6.29 6.49 -1.28
C LEU A 22 6.26 6.04 -2.73
N SER A 23 7.13 5.08 -3.05
CA SER A 23 7.26 4.58 -4.40
C SER A 23 6.40 3.33 -4.55
N PRO A 24 5.43 3.31 -5.47
CA PRO A 24 4.63 2.11 -5.72
C PRO A 24 5.49 1.00 -6.33
N HIS A 25 6.75 1.26 -6.68
CA HIS A 25 7.70 0.27 -7.21
C HIS A 25 8.23 -0.70 -6.14
N THR A 26 7.95 -0.48 -4.86
CA THR A 26 8.25 -1.45 -3.79
C THR A 26 6.97 -2.05 -3.24
N SER A 27 7.05 -3.30 -2.74
CA SER A 27 5.94 -3.97 -2.05
C SER A 27 5.42 -3.16 -0.86
N VAL A 28 6.33 -2.71 0.00
CA VAL A 28 6.02 -1.91 1.18
C VAL A 28 5.47 -0.53 0.79
N GLY A 29 6.03 0.10 -0.24
CA GLY A 29 5.57 1.39 -0.74
C GLY A 29 4.14 1.33 -1.29
N LEU A 30 3.80 0.29 -2.07
CA LEU A 30 2.43 0.07 -2.51
C LEU A 30 1.48 -0.08 -1.31
N ARG A 31 1.83 -0.91 -0.33
CA ARG A 31 1.00 -1.10 0.88
C ARG A 31 0.81 0.20 1.67
N LEU A 32 1.86 1.02 1.82
CA LEU A 32 1.74 2.33 2.46
C LEU A 32 0.83 3.28 1.68
N MET A 33 0.93 3.32 0.36
CA MET A 33 0.08 4.19 -0.47
C MET A 33 -1.39 3.80 -0.40
N VAL A 34 -1.69 2.50 -0.49
CA VAL A 34 -3.06 1.99 -0.36
C VAL A 34 -3.62 2.27 1.03
N SER A 35 -2.85 2.00 2.09
CA SER A 35 -3.26 2.29 3.47
C SER A 35 -3.49 3.77 3.70
N ASN A 36 -2.62 4.65 3.19
CA ASN A 36 -2.78 6.09 3.31
C ASN A 36 -4.03 6.58 2.56
N ALA A 37 -4.29 6.07 1.36
CA ALA A 37 -5.49 6.42 0.59
C ALA A 37 -6.77 5.96 1.29
N PHE A 38 -6.76 4.75 1.85
CA PHE A 38 -7.88 4.23 2.64
C PHE A 38 -8.14 5.07 3.90
N ASN A 39 -7.09 5.33 4.69
CA ASN A 39 -7.19 6.08 5.94
C ASN A 39 -7.56 7.57 5.72
N SER A 40 -7.26 8.14 4.55
CA SER A 40 -7.68 9.49 4.20
C SER A 40 -9.10 9.55 3.62
N GLY A 41 -9.80 8.43 3.47
CA GLY A 41 -11.11 8.36 2.83
C GLY A 41 -11.08 8.64 1.33
N SER A 42 -9.91 8.50 0.67
CA SER A 42 -9.79 8.68 -0.77
C SER A 42 -10.28 7.44 -1.50
N PHE A 43 -11.49 7.49 -2.05
CA PHE A 43 -12.10 6.43 -2.86
C PHE A 43 -12.14 6.76 -4.36
N ARG A 44 -11.19 7.57 -4.83
CA ARG A 44 -11.12 7.96 -6.25
C ARG A 44 -10.83 6.73 -7.12
N GLU A 45 -11.78 6.37 -7.97
CA GLU A 45 -11.73 5.15 -8.79
C GLU A 45 -10.41 4.99 -9.56
N GLY A 46 -9.96 6.05 -10.26
CA GLY A 46 -8.70 6.00 -11.02
C GLY A 46 -7.46 5.73 -10.16
N GLN A 47 -7.44 6.16 -8.90
CA GLN A 47 -6.35 5.88 -7.98
C GLN A 47 -6.33 4.40 -7.57
N TRP A 48 -7.49 3.85 -7.21
CA TRP A 48 -7.63 2.45 -6.83
C TRP A 48 -7.39 1.50 -7.99
N TYR A 49 -7.80 1.89 -9.20
CA TYR A 49 -7.44 1.19 -10.43
C TYR A 49 -5.91 1.11 -10.62
N ALA A 50 -5.20 2.23 -10.46
CA ALA A 50 -3.74 2.23 -10.54
C ALA A 50 -3.11 1.32 -9.47
N PHE A 51 -3.60 1.36 -8.23
CA PHE A 51 -3.16 0.44 -7.18
C PHE A 51 -3.39 -1.02 -7.53
N GLY A 52 -4.55 -1.36 -8.10
CA GLY A 52 -4.86 -2.72 -8.57
C GLY A 52 -3.85 -3.20 -9.61
N GLN A 53 -3.49 -2.35 -10.56
CA GLN A 53 -2.49 -2.68 -11.58
C GLN A 53 -1.09 -2.92 -11.00
N PHE A 54 -0.67 -2.12 -10.02
CA PHE A 54 0.58 -2.39 -9.30
C PHE A 54 0.50 -3.65 -8.45
N ALA A 55 -0.63 -3.91 -7.79
CA ALA A 55 -0.85 -5.07 -6.95
C ALA A 55 -0.71 -6.38 -7.74
N ARG A 56 -1.28 -6.46 -8.95
CA ARG A 56 -1.18 -7.64 -9.83
C ARG A 56 0.25 -8.13 -10.05
N ARG A 57 1.19 -7.19 -10.18
CA ARG A 57 2.62 -7.50 -10.42
C ARG A 57 3.39 -7.81 -9.13
N LYS A 58 2.87 -7.37 -7.98
CA LYS A 58 3.61 -7.33 -6.72
C LYS A 58 3.16 -8.37 -5.72
N VAL A 59 1.87 -8.64 -5.60
CA VAL A 59 1.29 -9.61 -4.65
C VAL A 59 2.07 -10.94 -4.60
N PRO A 60 2.44 -11.56 -5.74
CA PRO A 60 3.23 -12.81 -5.72
C PRO A 60 4.59 -12.71 -5.03
N LYS A 61 5.17 -11.50 -4.93
CA LYS A 61 6.49 -11.21 -4.34
C LYS A 61 6.40 -10.56 -2.96
N MET A 62 5.19 -10.28 -2.47
CA MET A 62 4.97 -9.62 -1.18
C MET A 62 5.10 -10.58 0.01
N ALA A 63 5.41 -10.01 1.17
CA ALA A 63 5.36 -10.71 2.45
C ALA A 63 3.89 -10.93 2.88
N PRO A 64 3.59 -11.99 3.65
CA PRO A 64 2.25 -12.30 4.14
C PRO A 64 1.49 -11.11 4.72
N LYS A 65 2.12 -10.37 5.64
CA LYS A 65 1.56 -9.16 6.25
C LYS A 65 1.16 -8.09 5.25
N ASP A 66 1.97 -7.89 4.21
CA ASP A 66 1.63 -6.90 3.18
C ASP A 66 0.46 -7.38 2.33
N ILE A 67 0.39 -8.68 2.01
CA ILE A 67 -0.69 -9.28 1.23
C ILE A 67 -2.03 -9.20 1.98
N SER A 68 -2.05 -9.61 3.26
CA SER A 68 -3.26 -9.62 4.09
C SER A 68 -3.83 -8.21 4.25
N LEU A 69 -2.97 -7.22 4.51
CA LEU A 69 -3.37 -5.82 4.61
C LEU A 69 -3.82 -5.23 3.26
N LEU A 70 -3.12 -5.52 2.16
CA LEU A 70 -3.52 -5.00 0.85
C LEU A 70 -4.91 -5.52 0.46
N LEU A 71 -5.15 -6.83 0.65
CA LEU A 71 -6.45 -7.44 0.44
C LEU A 71 -7.53 -6.77 1.29
N HIS A 72 -7.26 -6.60 2.59
CA HIS A 72 -8.17 -5.92 3.51
C HIS A 72 -8.57 -4.53 3.00
N TYR A 73 -7.61 -3.70 2.62
CA TYR A 73 -7.91 -2.34 2.15
C TYR A 73 -8.68 -2.32 0.83
N PHE A 74 -8.36 -3.18 -0.13
CA PHE A 74 -9.12 -3.26 -1.39
C PHE A 74 -10.59 -3.65 -1.14
N VAL A 75 -10.82 -4.66 -0.30
CA VAL A 75 -12.19 -5.10 0.01
C VAL A 75 -12.95 -4.04 0.79
N MET A 76 -12.34 -3.47 1.83
CA MET A 76 -12.99 -2.45 2.66
C MET A 76 -13.24 -1.14 1.90
N ALA A 77 -12.44 -0.84 0.88
CA ALA A 77 -12.68 0.28 -0.02
C ALA A 77 -13.76 0.01 -1.07
N GLY A 78 -14.30 -1.21 -1.13
CA GLY A 78 -15.30 -1.60 -2.13
C GLY A 78 -14.74 -1.67 -3.55
N TYR A 79 -13.42 -1.84 -3.73
CA TYR A 79 -12.83 -1.95 -5.06
C TYR A 79 -13.35 -3.22 -5.76
N ASN A 80 -13.76 -3.12 -7.01
CA ASN A 80 -14.35 -4.24 -7.74
C ASN A 80 -13.38 -4.80 -8.78
N ASP A 81 -12.62 -5.84 -8.39
CA ASP A 81 -11.74 -6.56 -9.31
C ASP A 81 -11.66 -8.06 -8.93
N PRO A 82 -12.59 -8.90 -9.43
CA PRO A 82 -12.61 -10.33 -9.13
C PRO A 82 -11.31 -11.06 -9.47
N ALA A 83 -10.63 -10.64 -10.55
CA ALA A 83 -9.39 -11.28 -10.98
C ALA A 83 -8.23 -10.95 -10.01
N LEU A 84 -8.20 -9.73 -9.47
CA LEU A 84 -7.25 -9.38 -8.40
C LEU A 84 -7.54 -10.18 -7.12
N TYR A 85 -8.81 -10.37 -6.73
CA TYR A 85 -9.15 -11.18 -5.55
C TYR A 85 -8.78 -12.66 -5.71
N ARG A 86 -8.99 -13.24 -6.90
CA ARG A 86 -8.48 -14.59 -7.22
C ARG A 86 -6.96 -14.67 -7.05
N LEU A 87 -6.22 -13.66 -7.51
CA LEU A 87 -4.77 -13.61 -7.34
C LEU A 87 -4.37 -13.56 -5.86
N PHE A 88 -5.06 -12.77 -5.04
CA PHE A 88 -4.83 -12.74 -3.59
C PHE A 88 -5.03 -14.10 -2.96
N VAL A 89 -6.18 -14.75 -3.19
CA VAL A 89 -6.47 -16.07 -2.62
C VAL A 89 -5.50 -17.13 -3.09
N HIS A 90 -5.16 -17.15 -4.38
CA HIS A 90 -4.18 -18.08 -4.91
C HIS A 90 -2.81 -17.87 -4.24
N THR A 91 -2.38 -16.62 -4.06
CA THR A 91 -1.10 -16.31 -3.41
C THR A 91 -1.10 -16.66 -1.93
N ILE A 92 -2.20 -16.42 -1.22
CA ILE A 92 -2.37 -16.80 0.20
C ILE A 92 -2.28 -18.33 0.31
N LYS A 93 -3.01 -19.07 -0.53
CA LYS A 93 -2.97 -20.54 -0.56
C LYS A 93 -1.56 -21.06 -0.84
N ALA A 94 -0.87 -20.50 -1.84
CA ALA A 94 0.48 -20.91 -2.22
C ALA A 94 1.55 -20.60 -1.15
N LYS A 95 1.26 -19.68 -0.22
CA LYS A 95 2.17 -19.25 0.84
C LYS A 95 1.62 -19.52 2.25
N SER A 96 0.61 -20.38 2.38
CA SER A 96 -0.17 -20.53 3.63
C SER A 96 0.72 -20.82 4.85
N GLU A 97 1.75 -21.64 4.69
CA GLU A 97 2.73 -21.99 5.73
C GLU A 97 3.54 -20.79 6.25
N ARG A 98 3.62 -19.71 5.48
CA ARG A 98 4.34 -18.48 5.85
C ARG A 98 3.44 -17.45 6.52
N PHE A 99 2.12 -17.62 6.47
CA PHE A 99 1.19 -16.69 7.08
C PHE A 99 1.09 -16.96 8.58
N GLY A 100 1.28 -15.92 9.38
CA GLY A 100 0.94 -16.00 10.80
C GLY A 100 -0.58 -16.06 10.99
N ALA A 101 -1.04 -16.54 12.15
CA ALA A 101 -2.47 -16.62 12.47
C ALA A 101 -3.20 -15.28 12.28
N THR A 102 -2.57 -14.17 12.67
CA THR A 102 -3.10 -12.81 12.48
C THR A 102 -3.32 -12.47 11.01
N ASP A 103 -2.38 -12.82 10.12
CA ASP A 103 -2.50 -12.53 8.70
C ASP A 103 -3.65 -13.32 8.07
N ILE A 104 -3.79 -14.60 8.46
CA ILE A 104 -4.91 -15.45 8.03
C ILE A 104 -6.23 -14.86 8.51
N ALA A 105 -6.33 -14.46 9.78
CA ALA A 105 -7.56 -13.88 10.33
C ALA A 105 -7.97 -12.60 9.58
N ILE A 106 -7.02 -11.72 9.27
CA ILE A 106 -7.26 -10.51 8.48
C ILE A 106 -7.76 -10.87 7.07
N SER A 107 -7.09 -11.80 6.39
CA SER A 107 -7.46 -12.23 5.06
C SER A 107 -8.86 -12.86 5.04
N MET A 108 -9.19 -13.73 5.98
CA MET A 108 -10.51 -14.38 6.05
C MET A 108 -11.62 -13.39 6.34
N ASN A 109 -11.41 -12.47 7.29
CA ASN A 109 -12.37 -11.40 7.56
C ASN A 109 -12.59 -10.52 6.32
N ALA A 110 -11.53 -10.19 5.58
CA ALA A 110 -11.67 -9.45 4.32
C ALA A 110 -12.48 -10.25 3.29
N LEU A 111 -12.12 -11.50 3.01
CA LEU A 111 -12.82 -12.32 2.02
C LEU A 111 -14.31 -12.53 2.35
N SER A 112 -14.66 -12.65 3.63
CA SER A 112 -16.06 -12.78 4.07
C SER A 112 -16.95 -11.59 3.69
N ARG A 113 -16.34 -10.42 3.46
CA ARG A 113 -17.00 -9.15 3.14
C ARG A 113 -17.08 -8.90 1.64
N LEU A 114 -16.56 -9.80 0.80
CA LEU A 114 -16.72 -9.68 -0.64
C LEU A 114 -18.21 -9.75 -1.02
N PRO A 115 -18.69 -8.86 -1.89
CA PRO A 115 -20.05 -8.90 -2.40
C PRO A 115 -20.28 -10.23 -3.16
N PRO A 116 -21.54 -10.72 -3.23
CA PRO A 116 -21.85 -12.02 -3.84
C PRO A 116 -21.28 -12.21 -5.24
N SER A 117 -21.25 -11.16 -6.05
CA SER A 117 -20.70 -11.16 -7.42
C SER A 117 -19.18 -11.36 -7.50
N GLN A 118 -18.47 -11.26 -6.38
CA GLN A 118 -17.01 -11.37 -6.29
C GLN A 118 -16.55 -12.54 -5.39
N ARG A 119 -17.50 -13.29 -4.81
CA ARG A 119 -17.15 -14.48 -4.02
C ARG A 119 -16.49 -15.52 -4.92
N LEU A 120 -15.48 -16.18 -4.36
CA LEU A 120 -14.54 -17.06 -5.07
C LEU A 120 -14.94 -18.52 -4.95
#